data_AF-A0A960T1W5-F1
#
_entry.id   AF-A0A960T1W5-F1
#
_cell.length_a   1.000
_cell.length_b   1.000
_cell.length_c   1.000
_cell.angle_alpha   90.00
_cell.angle_beta   90.00
_cell.angle_gamma   90.00
#
_symmetry.space_group_name_H-M   'P 1'
#
loop_
_entity.id
_entity.type
_entity.pdbx_description
1 polymer ?
#
loop_
_entity_poly.entity_id
_entity_poly.type
_entity_poly.pdbx_seq_one_letter_code
_entity_poly.pdbx_strand_id
1 'polypeptide(L)'
;MPKLFTELHARSAFSFLEGASPPEELVRQAARLGYESIAVTDRGGFYGSARAHHAAREAGIRALVGCTLDLPDGTSFPVLCATRDGYRTMSRHLTDRHLHGMATLPEDTRGLIALTGDRGGPVCRPLLRDDRENALRAAKRLVEVFGRDNVFVELHRHGLRDDGRLIRHLRDLAAHLRLPVVASNAPLHATRGDRRLADAFTCLRHHVPLDQAGRLLAPNGERHVKSPAEMGALFSDLPEALDNARRVAERVEFTLENLGYRFPDFPDSRGNPLSLAEQGKLLRELTYEGAAGRYGVCRGRVKRQIEHELAMIQRLGFPGYFLIVHELVGFARGRGILCQGRGSAANSAVCYALGITAVDPVGSGLLFERFLSENRKSWPDIDIDFPSGERREEVIQHVFRTYGARNAAMTANVITYQPKSAFREMSKVLGFPPEAADRFSRAPGGFRGEGSAKPTEETDFDDRIAAILPPSHPRLPALSHLYHAVLGLPRHLGQHSGGMIVCD
;
A
#
# COMPACT_ATOMS: atom_id res chain seq x y z
N MET A 1 -19.79 -2.91 31.24
CA MET A 1 -18.67 -2.25 30.53
C MET A 1 -18.88 -2.39 29.04
N PRO A 2 -18.54 -1.40 28.20
CA PRO A 2 -18.54 -1.61 26.75
C PRO A 2 -17.63 -2.81 26.46
N LYS A 3 -18.16 -3.82 25.75
CA LYS A 3 -17.35 -4.97 25.34
C LYS A 3 -16.29 -4.44 24.38
N LEU A 4 -15.01 -4.69 24.64
CA LEU A 4 -13.93 -4.35 23.71
C LEU A 4 -14.02 -5.29 22.50
N PHE A 5 -13.86 -4.76 21.29
CA PHE A 5 -13.82 -5.54 20.06
C PHE A 5 -12.72 -5.00 19.14
N THR A 6 -12.12 -5.89 18.35
CA THR A 6 -11.18 -5.55 17.28
C THR A 6 -11.58 -6.30 16.03
N GLU A 7 -11.60 -5.59 14.91
CA GLU A 7 -11.84 -6.16 13.59
C GLU A 7 -10.51 -6.63 13.00
N LEU A 8 -10.47 -7.86 12.50
CA LEU A 8 -9.25 -8.52 12.02
C LEU A 8 -9.21 -8.70 10.49
N HIS A 9 -10.28 -8.33 9.78
CA HIS A 9 -10.44 -8.60 8.35
C HIS A 9 -11.13 -7.43 7.62
N ALA A 10 -10.75 -6.18 7.89
CA ALA A 10 -11.28 -5.06 7.10
C ALA A 10 -10.56 -4.95 5.74
N ARG A 11 -11.31 -4.66 4.68
CA ARG A 11 -10.77 -4.45 3.33
C ARG A 11 -11.10 -3.05 2.84
N SER A 12 -10.05 -2.30 2.49
CA SER A 12 -10.17 -0.93 2.01
C SER A 12 -10.37 -0.89 0.50
N ALA A 13 -10.54 0.31 -0.05
CA ALA A 13 -10.62 0.55 -1.49
C ALA A 13 -9.39 0.07 -2.27
N PHE A 14 -8.25 -0.19 -1.62
CA PHE A 14 -7.10 -0.84 -2.24
C PHE A 14 -7.32 -2.32 -2.57
N SER A 15 -8.35 -2.95 -1.99
CA SER A 15 -8.95 -4.17 -2.54
C SER A 15 -9.85 -3.76 -3.71
N PHE A 16 -9.23 -3.57 -4.89
CA PHE A 16 -9.86 -2.94 -6.05
C PHE A 16 -11.21 -3.58 -6.39
N LEU A 17 -12.21 -2.72 -6.62
CA LEU A 17 -13.59 -3.12 -6.93
C LEU A 17 -14.24 -4.01 -5.85
N GLU A 18 -13.74 -4.02 -4.62
CA GLU A 18 -14.32 -4.76 -3.50
C GLU A 18 -14.56 -3.86 -2.30
N GLY A 19 -13.51 -3.26 -1.74
CA GLY A 19 -13.66 -2.29 -0.66
C GLY A 19 -14.15 -0.93 -1.19
N ALA A 20 -15.04 -0.28 -0.47
CA ALA A 20 -15.69 0.98 -0.84
C ALA A 20 -15.35 2.15 0.09
N SER A 21 -14.33 1.99 0.94
CA SER A 21 -13.83 3.08 1.79
C SER A 21 -12.30 3.08 1.84
N PRO A 22 -11.66 4.26 1.88
CA PRO A 22 -10.21 4.33 2.01
C PRO A 22 -9.77 3.82 3.40
N PRO A 23 -8.52 3.35 3.55
CA PRO A 23 -8.00 2.86 4.83
C PRO A 23 -8.21 3.85 5.98
N GLU A 24 -8.03 5.15 5.72
CA GLU A 24 -8.18 6.20 6.71
C GLU A 24 -9.61 6.31 7.24
N GLU A 25 -10.63 6.14 6.39
CA GLU A 25 -12.01 6.22 6.86
C GLU A 25 -12.42 4.98 7.65
N LEU A 26 -11.94 3.79 7.27
CA LEU A 26 -12.13 2.58 8.07
C LEU A 26 -11.54 2.76 9.48
N VAL A 27 -10.32 3.29 9.57
CA VAL A 27 -9.62 3.54 10.84
C VAL A 27 -10.32 4.62 11.67
N ARG A 28 -10.66 5.76 11.07
CA ARG A 28 -11.38 6.84 11.78
C ARG A 28 -12.74 6.37 12.27
N GLN A 29 -13.46 5.59 11.48
CA GLN A 29 -14.74 5.03 11.89
C GLN A 29 -14.58 4.05 13.05
N ALA A 30 -13.59 3.15 13.00
CA ALA A 30 -13.28 2.26 14.11
C ALA A 30 -12.98 3.04 15.40
N ALA A 31 -12.14 4.08 15.32
CA ALA A 31 -11.82 4.94 16.46
C ALA A 31 -13.07 5.64 17.03
N ARG A 32 -13.92 6.22 16.17
CA ARG A 32 -15.20 6.85 16.59
C ARG A 32 -16.12 5.87 17.32
N LEU A 33 -16.10 4.59 16.94
CA LEU A 33 -16.92 3.54 17.54
C LEU A 33 -16.29 2.92 18.80
N GLY A 34 -15.10 3.38 19.22
CA GLY A 34 -14.44 2.93 20.44
C GLY A 34 -13.57 1.68 20.29
N TYR A 35 -13.03 1.42 19.10
CA TYR A 35 -12.03 0.37 18.89
C TYR A 35 -10.67 0.77 19.47
N GLU A 36 -9.91 -0.20 19.95
CA GLU A 36 -8.48 -0.01 20.29
C GLU A 36 -7.56 -0.37 19.10
N SER A 37 -8.03 -1.23 18.21
CA SER A 37 -7.28 -1.64 17.02
C SER A 37 -8.17 -2.15 15.90
N ILE A 38 -7.68 -2.06 14.66
CA ILE A 38 -8.32 -2.59 13.45
C ILE A 38 -7.26 -3.12 12.49
N ALA A 39 -7.48 -4.29 11.90
CA ALA A 39 -6.66 -4.80 10.82
C ALA A 39 -7.21 -4.38 9.46
N VAL A 40 -6.35 -3.81 8.61
CA VAL A 40 -6.65 -3.57 7.19
C VAL A 40 -5.88 -4.60 6.37
N THR A 41 -6.59 -5.59 5.86
CA THR A 41 -6.06 -6.77 5.17
C THR A 41 -6.42 -6.75 3.69
N ASP A 42 -5.89 -5.77 2.96
CA ASP A 42 -6.18 -5.62 1.54
C ASP A 42 -5.79 -6.84 0.70
N ARG A 43 -6.55 -7.09 -0.37
CA ARG A 43 -6.36 -8.23 -1.25
C ARG A 43 -5.09 -8.10 -2.07
N GLY A 44 -4.24 -9.11 -2.03
CA GLY A 44 -3.05 -9.22 -2.88
C GLY A 44 -1.85 -8.37 -2.45
N GLY A 45 -1.92 -7.59 -1.36
CA GLY A 45 -0.77 -6.81 -0.92
C GLY A 45 -1.02 -5.94 0.32
N PHE A 46 -0.02 -5.13 0.66
CA PHE A 46 -0.03 -4.20 1.80
C PHE A 46 -0.38 -2.76 1.40
N TYR A 47 -1.10 -2.58 0.28
CA TYR A 47 -1.24 -1.29 -0.40
C TYR A 47 -1.84 -0.20 0.51
N GLY A 48 -2.84 -0.53 1.32
CA GLY A 48 -3.47 0.39 2.27
C GLY A 48 -2.78 0.48 3.63
N SER A 49 -1.80 -0.38 3.94
CA SER A 49 -1.27 -0.54 5.31
C SER A 49 -0.55 0.70 5.83
N ALA A 50 0.26 1.38 4.99
CA ALA A 50 0.94 2.61 5.40
C ALA A 50 -0.04 3.75 5.69
N ARG A 51 -1.06 3.91 4.84
CA ARG A 51 -2.12 4.91 5.03
C ARG A 51 -2.97 4.62 6.28
N ALA A 52 -3.32 3.35 6.50
CA ALA A 52 -3.99 2.90 7.71
C ALA A 52 -3.16 3.19 8.97
N HIS A 53 -1.85 2.91 8.92
CA HIS A 53 -0.94 3.14 10.02
C HIS A 53 -0.87 4.62 10.42
N HIS A 54 -0.69 5.53 9.47
CA HIS A 54 -0.68 6.96 9.74
C HIS A 54 -2.01 7.46 10.33
N ALA A 55 -3.14 7.07 9.73
CA ALA A 55 -4.46 7.45 10.25
C ALA A 55 -4.71 6.87 11.66
N ALA A 56 -4.20 5.68 11.96
CA ALA A 56 -4.39 5.04 13.25
C ALA A 56 -3.58 5.75 14.34
N ARG A 57 -2.36 6.19 14.02
CA ARG A 57 -1.55 7.04 14.90
C ARG A 57 -2.26 8.36 15.22
N GLU A 58 -2.84 9.01 14.22
CA GLU A 58 -3.61 10.25 14.40
C GLU A 58 -4.87 10.03 15.23
N ALA A 59 -5.55 8.90 15.03
CA ALA A 59 -6.78 8.56 15.73
C ALA A 59 -6.57 7.93 17.12
N GLY A 60 -5.32 7.63 17.52
CA GLY A 60 -5.00 7.02 18.81
C GLY A 60 -5.36 5.53 18.93
N ILE A 61 -5.44 4.80 17.81
CA ILE A 61 -5.70 3.35 17.79
C ILE A 61 -4.57 2.60 17.07
N ARG A 62 -4.51 1.27 17.16
CA ARG A 62 -3.52 0.47 16.40
C ARG A 62 -4.08 -0.01 15.06
N ALA A 63 -3.32 0.19 13.98
CA ALA A 63 -3.58 -0.50 12.71
C ALA A 63 -2.75 -1.79 12.67
N LEU A 64 -3.42 -2.94 12.63
CA LEU A 64 -2.77 -4.25 12.52
C LEU A 64 -2.45 -4.53 11.05
N VAL A 65 -1.22 -4.97 10.77
CA VAL A 65 -0.74 -5.19 9.40
C VAL A 65 -1.07 -6.61 8.94
N GLY A 66 -1.63 -6.74 7.75
CA GLY A 66 -1.91 -8.01 7.11
C GLY A 66 -2.33 -7.84 5.66
N CYS A 67 -2.65 -8.94 5.00
CA CYS A 67 -3.16 -8.96 3.63
C CYS A 67 -4.13 -10.13 3.44
N THR A 68 -4.95 -10.08 2.39
CA THR A 68 -5.77 -11.22 1.96
C THR A 68 -5.07 -11.94 0.81
N LEU A 69 -4.73 -13.22 1.01
CA LEU A 69 -4.05 -14.07 0.02
C LEU A 69 -5.05 -14.82 -0.84
N ASP A 70 -4.87 -14.83 -2.17
CA ASP A 70 -5.66 -15.69 -3.04
C ASP A 70 -5.00 -17.04 -3.30
N LEU A 71 -5.83 -18.06 -3.39
CA LEU A 71 -5.46 -19.43 -3.73
C LEU A 71 -5.84 -19.75 -5.18
N PRO A 72 -5.12 -20.68 -5.86
CA PRO A 72 -5.35 -21.00 -7.26
C PRO A 72 -6.78 -21.43 -7.63
N ASP A 73 -7.57 -21.89 -6.66
CA ASP A 73 -8.98 -22.24 -6.82
C ASP A 73 -9.93 -21.03 -6.79
N GLY A 74 -9.38 -19.82 -6.71
CA GLY A 74 -10.10 -18.54 -6.65
C GLY A 74 -10.68 -18.21 -5.28
N THR A 75 -10.38 -18.98 -4.23
CA THR A 75 -10.68 -18.59 -2.84
C THR A 75 -9.62 -17.65 -2.29
N SER A 76 -9.91 -16.96 -1.20
CA SER A 76 -8.93 -16.08 -0.55
C SER A 76 -9.13 -15.96 0.95
N PHE A 77 -8.07 -15.69 1.71
CA PHE A 77 -8.17 -15.63 3.17
C PHE A 77 -7.17 -14.62 3.79
N PRO A 78 -7.49 -14.04 4.96
CA PRO A 78 -6.65 -13.05 5.62
C PRO A 78 -5.46 -13.70 6.31
N VAL A 79 -4.31 -13.03 6.23
CA VAL A 79 -3.13 -13.31 7.03
C VAL A 79 -2.63 -12.04 7.69
N LEU A 80 -2.50 -12.08 9.01
CA LEU A 80 -1.93 -11.02 9.83
C LEU A 80 -0.43 -11.27 10.03
N CYS A 81 0.36 -10.20 9.98
CA CYS A 81 1.79 -10.24 10.27
C CYS A 81 2.00 -9.94 11.75
N ALA A 82 2.11 -10.97 12.58
CA ALA A 82 2.26 -10.82 14.02
C ALA A 82 3.64 -10.25 14.40
N THR A 83 4.68 -10.62 13.66
CA THR A 83 6.06 -10.19 13.91
C THR A 83 6.70 -9.55 12.68
N ARG A 84 7.83 -8.86 12.87
CA ARG A 84 8.63 -8.30 11.76
C ARG A 84 9.11 -9.38 10.79
N ASP A 85 9.48 -10.55 11.29
CA ASP A 85 9.88 -11.68 10.44
C ASP A 85 8.71 -12.21 9.63
N GLY A 86 7.51 -12.31 10.23
CA GLY A 86 6.28 -12.64 9.51
C GLY A 86 6.01 -11.64 8.38
N TYR A 87 6.09 -10.34 8.65
CA TYR A 87 5.98 -9.30 7.61
C TYR A 87 7.01 -9.49 6.49
N ARG A 88 8.29 -9.74 6.83
CA ARG A 88 9.35 -9.99 5.83
C ARG A 88 9.04 -11.21 4.96
N THR A 89 8.63 -12.32 5.57
CA THR A 89 8.27 -13.53 4.82
C THR A 89 7.08 -13.25 3.90
N MET A 90 6.05 -12.57 4.41
CA MET A 90 4.88 -12.24 3.60
C MET A 90 5.21 -11.28 2.45
N SER A 91 6.04 -10.26 2.68
CA SER A 91 6.50 -9.37 1.61
C SER A 91 7.21 -10.14 0.50
N ARG A 92 8.14 -11.04 0.85
CA ARG A 92 8.84 -11.89 -0.13
C ARG A 92 7.88 -12.79 -0.90
N HIS A 93 6.96 -13.43 -0.19
CA HIS A 93 5.96 -14.31 -0.79
C HIS A 93 5.05 -13.55 -1.77
N LEU A 94 4.59 -12.36 -1.38
CA LEU A 94 3.81 -11.50 -2.26
C LEU A 94 4.63 -11.07 -3.48
N THR A 95 5.90 -10.68 -3.32
CA THR A 95 6.78 -10.37 -4.46
C THR A 95 6.89 -11.57 -5.42
N ASP A 96 7.14 -12.77 -4.90
CA ASP A 96 7.25 -13.99 -5.71
C ASP A 96 5.97 -14.29 -6.48
N ARG A 97 4.83 -14.05 -5.84
CA ARG A 97 3.51 -14.19 -6.46
C ARG A 97 3.29 -13.20 -7.61
N HIS A 98 3.73 -11.95 -7.46
CA HIS A 98 3.59 -10.95 -8.54
C HIS A 98 4.54 -11.22 -9.70
N LEU A 99 5.72 -11.80 -9.44
CA LEU A 99 6.71 -12.13 -10.47
C LEU A 99 6.40 -13.42 -11.23
N HIS A 100 5.95 -14.46 -10.53
CA HIS A 100 5.85 -15.81 -11.09
C HIS A 100 4.40 -16.33 -11.20
N GLY A 101 3.41 -15.53 -10.83
CA GLY A 101 2.00 -15.91 -10.79
C GLY A 101 1.59 -16.51 -9.45
N MET A 102 0.37 -17.08 -9.38
CA MET A 102 -0.19 -17.57 -8.12
C MET A 102 0.60 -18.75 -7.54
N ALA A 103 1.56 -18.42 -6.68
CA ALA A 103 2.35 -19.38 -5.92
C ALA A 103 1.50 -20.14 -4.88
N THR A 104 2.02 -21.28 -4.41
CA THR A 104 1.52 -21.98 -3.22
C THR A 104 1.67 -21.11 -1.98
N LEU A 105 1.15 -21.56 -0.82
CA LEU A 105 1.34 -20.84 0.44
C LEU A 105 2.84 -20.69 0.79
N PRO A 106 3.23 -19.65 1.57
CA PRO A 106 4.62 -19.47 1.99
C PRO A 106 5.14 -20.68 2.78
N GLU A 107 6.40 -21.05 2.54
CA GLU A 107 7.03 -22.21 3.19
C GLU A 107 7.32 -21.99 4.68
N ASP A 108 7.74 -20.78 5.06
CA ASP A 108 7.98 -20.39 6.47
C ASP A 108 6.92 -19.41 6.94
N THR A 109 5.99 -19.87 7.77
CA THR A 109 4.88 -19.04 8.26
C THR A 109 5.06 -18.54 9.69
N ARG A 110 6.28 -18.64 10.24
CA ARG A 110 6.57 -18.13 11.58
C ARG A 110 6.23 -16.64 11.67
N GLY A 111 5.50 -16.27 12.72
CA GLY A 111 5.04 -14.89 12.91
C GLY A 111 3.87 -14.47 12.01
N LEU A 112 3.23 -15.41 11.32
CA LEU A 112 1.98 -15.18 10.58
C LEU A 112 0.79 -15.81 11.31
N ILE A 113 -0.38 -15.17 11.23
CA ILE A 113 -1.64 -15.69 11.76
C ILE A 113 -2.66 -15.72 10.62
N ALA A 114 -3.25 -16.88 10.32
CA ALA A 114 -4.25 -17.05 9.28
C ALA A 114 -5.66 -17.12 9.86
N LEU A 115 -6.59 -16.41 9.22
CA LEU A 115 -8.03 -16.58 9.44
C LEU A 115 -8.61 -17.43 8.30
N THR A 116 -9.67 -18.20 8.55
CA THR A 116 -10.28 -19.03 7.48
C THR A 116 -10.98 -18.24 6.38
N GLY A 117 -11.18 -16.93 6.57
CA GLY A 117 -11.77 -16.01 5.61
C GLY A 117 -13.29 -15.93 5.67
N ASP A 118 -13.83 -15.00 4.88
CA ASP A 118 -15.26 -14.77 4.72
C ASP A 118 -15.89 -15.79 3.76
N ARG A 119 -17.05 -15.48 3.18
CA ARG A 119 -17.77 -16.37 2.25
C ARG A 119 -16.96 -16.69 0.98
N GLY A 120 -15.95 -15.89 0.64
CA GLY A 120 -14.99 -16.18 -0.43
C GLY A 120 -13.84 -17.10 -0.01
N GLY A 121 -13.73 -17.42 1.27
CA GLY A 121 -12.64 -18.18 1.85
C GLY A 121 -12.64 -19.68 1.55
N PRO A 122 -11.47 -20.33 1.69
CA PRO A 122 -11.28 -21.74 1.33
C PRO A 122 -12.11 -22.71 2.18
N VAL A 123 -12.52 -22.30 3.38
CA VAL A 123 -13.37 -23.12 4.26
C VAL A 123 -14.86 -22.84 4.02
N CYS A 124 -15.26 -21.57 3.93
CA CYS A 124 -16.67 -21.20 3.76
C CYS A 124 -17.22 -21.53 2.37
N ARG A 125 -16.42 -21.36 1.30
CA ARG A 125 -16.91 -21.55 -0.08
C ARG A 125 -17.36 -22.98 -0.39
N PRO A 126 -16.69 -24.05 0.06
CA PRO A 126 -17.21 -25.41 -0.01
C PRO A 126 -18.49 -25.61 0.84
N LEU A 127 -18.54 -25.06 2.06
CA LEU A 127 -19.72 -25.18 2.93
C LEU A 127 -20.99 -24.55 2.34
N LEU A 128 -20.86 -23.49 1.51
CA LEU A 128 -21.97 -22.92 0.75
C LEU A 128 -22.61 -23.91 -0.22
N ARG A 129 -21.84 -24.91 -0.67
CA ARG A 129 -22.25 -26.00 -1.56
C ARG A 129 -22.49 -27.31 -0.82
N ASP A 130 -22.60 -27.25 0.51
CA ASP A 130 -22.75 -28.42 1.40
C ASP A 130 -21.59 -29.43 1.34
N ASP A 131 -20.42 -28.98 0.88
CA ASP A 131 -19.22 -29.80 0.72
C ASP A 131 -18.32 -29.71 1.96
N ARG A 132 -18.65 -30.53 2.96
CA ARG A 132 -17.94 -30.56 4.26
C ARG A 132 -16.55 -31.18 4.15
N GLU A 133 -16.34 -32.08 3.21
CA GLU A 133 -15.05 -32.76 3.05
C GLU A 133 -13.98 -31.79 2.55
N ASN A 134 -14.31 -31.00 1.50
CA ASN A 134 -13.38 -29.98 1.00
C ASN A 134 -13.16 -28.86 2.02
N ALA A 135 -14.19 -28.48 2.80
CA ALA A 135 -14.01 -27.52 3.90
C ALA A 135 -13.03 -28.03 4.97
N LEU A 136 -13.14 -29.31 5.35
CA LEU A 136 -12.22 -29.95 6.30
C LEU A 136 -10.80 -30.03 5.73
N ARG A 137 -10.64 -30.41 4.46
CA ARG A 137 -9.34 -30.49 3.78
C ARG A 137 -8.67 -29.11 3.73
N ALA A 138 -9.43 -28.08 3.39
CA ALA A 138 -8.94 -26.70 3.35
C ALA A 138 -8.46 -26.23 4.74
N ALA A 139 -9.23 -26.46 5.80
CA ALA A 139 -8.84 -26.09 7.15
C ALA A 139 -7.62 -26.86 7.64
N LYS A 140 -7.52 -28.17 7.35
CA LYS A 140 -6.33 -28.98 7.66
C LYS A 140 -5.07 -28.46 6.96
N ARG A 141 -5.19 -28.06 5.69
CA ARG A 141 -4.08 -27.45 4.94
C ARG A 141 -3.60 -26.14 5.56
N LEU A 142 -4.53 -25.29 6.03
CA LEU A 142 -4.14 -24.07 6.76
C LEU A 142 -3.41 -24.43 8.06
N VAL A 143 -3.87 -25.43 8.80
CA VAL A 143 -3.21 -25.88 10.04
C VAL A 143 -1.82 -26.47 9.79
N GLU A 144 -1.67 -27.26 8.72
CA GLU A 144 -0.38 -27.82 8.30
C GLU A 144 0.63 -26.72 8.00
N VAL A 145 0.20 -25.65 7.32
CA VAL A 145 1.07 -24.57 6.87
C VAL A 145 1.37 -23.54 7.96
N PHE A 146 0.35 -23.06 8.67
CA PHE A 146 0.50 -21.97 9.65
C PHE A 146 0.76 -22.49 11.07
N GLY A 147 0.50 -23.76 11.33
CA GLY A 147 0.47 -24.32 12.68
C GLY A 147 -0.86 -24.04 13.38
N ARG A 148 -1.29 -24.99 14.20
CA ARG A 148 -2.61 -24.99 14.85
C ARG A 148 -2.88 -23.74 15.70
N ASP A 149 -1.86 -23.23 16.39
CA ASP A 149 -1.98 -22.06 17.27
C ASP A 149 -2.06 -20.72 16.52
N ASN A 150 -1.89 -20.75 15.19
CA ASN A 150 -1.92 -19.58 14.31
C ASN A 150 -3.08 -19.61 13.31
N VAL A 151 -4.01 -20.57 13.43
CA VAL A 151 -5.20 -20.66 12.58
C VAL A 151 -6.46 -20.43 13.40
N PHE A 152 -7.29 -19.50 12.94
CA PHE A 152 -8.54 -19.13 13.60
C PHE A 152 -9.71 -19.28 12.64
N VAL A 153 -10.78 -19.94 13.09
CA VAL A 153 -12.00 -20.08 12.30
C VAL A 153 -12.83 -18.81 12.44
N GLU A 154 -13.01 -18.12 11.32
CA GLU A 154 -13.71 -16.84 11.26
C GLU A 154 -15.23 -17.06 11.19
N LEU A 155 -15.98 -16.35 12.04
CA LEU A 155 -17.43 -16.41 12.08
C LEU A 155 -18.03 -15.03 11.74
N HIS A 156 -18.99 -15.02 10.82
CA HIS A 156 -19.71 -13.83 10.38
C HIS A 156 -21.20 -13.96 10.63
N ARG A 157 -21.84 -12.86 11.04
CA ARG A 157 -23.30 -12.75 11.22
C ARG A 157 -23.82 -11.55 10.43
N HIS A 158 -24.11 -11.77 9.15
CA HIS A 158 -24.59 -10.74 8.21
C HIS A 158 -26.11 -10.81 7.99
N GLY A 159 -26.82 -11.65 8.74
CA GLY A 159 -28.28 -11.79 8.64
C GLY A 159 -28.72 -12.47 7.34
N LEU A 160 -27.85 -13.28 6.72
CA LEU A 160 -28.19 -14.03 5.52
C LEU A 160 -28.89 -15.34 5.88
N ARG A 161 -29.72 -15.83 4.96
CA ARG A 161 -30.56 -17.04 5.17
C ARG A 161 -29.75 -18.26 5.61
N ASP A 162 -28.53 -18.40 5.14
CA ASP A 162 -27.65 -19.54 5.39
C ASP A 162 -26.61 -19.32 6.48
N ASP A 163 -26.52 -18.12 7.08
CA ASP A 163 -25.54 -17.80 8.15
C ASP A 163 -25.66 -18.79 9.31
N GLY A 164 -26.88 -19.08 9.77
CA GLY A 164 -27.09 -20.02 10.88
C GLY A 164 -26.58 -21.43 10.59
N ARG A 165 -26.71 -21.91 9.33
CA ARG A 165 -26.17 -23.21 8.90
C ARG A 165 -24.65 -23.18 8.83
N LEU A 166 -24.08 -22.14 8.23
CA LEU A 166 -22.63 -21.97 8.08
C LEU A 166 -21.93 -21.87 9.42
N ILE A 167 -22.45 -21.06 10.35
CA ILE A 167 -21.88 -20.89 11.69
C ILE A 167 -21.87 -22.23 12.45
N ARG A 168 -22.93 -23.04 12.36
CA ARG A 168 -22.92 -24.38 12.97
C ARG A 168 -21.81 -25.25 12.39
N HIS A 169 -21.69 -25.33 11.07
CA HIS A 169 -20.64 -26.12 10.43
C HIS A 169 -19.23 -25.61 10.75
N LEU A 170 -19.02 -24.30 10.79
CA LEU A 170 -17.74 -23.70 11.17
C LEU A 170 -17.38 -23.99 12.64
N ARG A 171 -18.37 -23.96 13.54
CA ARG A 171 -18.18 -24.33 14.95
C ARG A 171 -17.87 -25.82 15.12
N ASP A 172 -18.59 -26.70 14.42
CA ASP A 172 -18.34 -28.14 14.43
C ASP A 172 -16.92 -28.46 13.90
N LEU A 173 -16.53 -27.80 12.81
CA LEU A 173 -15.19 -27.88 12.24
C LEU A 173 -14.12 -27.40 13.22
N ALA A 174 -14.33 -26.24 13.84
CA ALA A 174 -13.41 -25.66 14.82
C ALA A 174 -13.25 -26.60 16.03
N ALA A 175 -14.34 -27.17 16.54
CA ALA A 175 -14.30 -28.14 17.63
C ALA A 175 -13.55 -29.43 17.23
N HIS A 176 -13.84 -29.97 16.04
CA HIS A 176 -13.18 -31.18 15.53
C HIS A 176 -11.66 -31.02 15.37
N LEU A 177 -11.22 -29.90 14.80
CA LEU A 177 -9.80 -29.57 14.63
C LEU A 177 -9.18 -28.93 15.87
N ARG A 178 -9.99 -28.69 16.91
CA ARG A 178 -9.64 -27.99 18.14
C ARG A 178 -8.96 -26.64 17.85
N LEU A 179 -9.57 -25.86 16.97
CA LEU A 179 -9.18 -24.51 16.58
C LEU A 179 -10.04 -23.47 17.33
N PRO A 180 -9.45 -22.33 17.70
CA PRO A 180 -10.21 -21.19 18.22
C PRO A 180 -11.10 -20.57 17.12
N VAL A 181 -12.27 -20.10 17.54
CA VAL A 181 -13.16 -19.27 16.70
C VAL A 181 -12.94 -17.80 16.98
N VAL A 182 -13.08 -16.95 15.95
CA VAL A 182 -13.05 -15.48 16.08
C VAL A 182 -14.26 -14.85 15.43
N ALA A 183 -14.78 -13.81 16.05
CA ALA A 183 -15.82 -12.97 15.46
C ALA A 183 -15.17 -11.92 14.55
N SER A 184 -15.74 -11.74 13.38
CA SER A 184 -15.35 -10.71 12.43
C SER A 184 -16.58 -10.25 11.66
N ASN A 185 -16.65 -8.97 11.31
CA ASN A 185 -17.66 -8.51 10.38
C ASN A 185 -17.12 -8.44 8.94
N ALA A 186 -15.80 -8.58 8.76
CA ALA A 186 -15.09 -8.47 7.50
C ALA A 186 -15.58 -7.27 6.66
N PRO A 187 -15.48 -6.03 7.17
CA PRO A 187 -16.09 -4.88 6.52
C PRO A 187 -15.43 -4.57 5.19
N LEU A 188 -16.27 -4.24 4.20
CA LEU A 188 -15.83 -3.67 2.92
C LEU A 188 -15.93 -2.14 2.91
N HIS A 189 -16.60 -1.56 3.89
CA HIS A 189 -16.88 -0.14 3.90
C HIS A 189 -16.99 0.39 5.33
N ALA A 190 -16.80 1.70 5.51
CA ALA A 190 -16.79 2.34 6.82
C ALA A 190 -18.19 2.38 7.42
N THR A 191 -19.17 2.88 6.67
CA THR A 191 -20.55 3.05 7.14
C THR A 191 -21.53 2.17 6.38
N ARG A 192 -22.74 1.96 6.91
CA ARG A 192 -23.78 1.17 6.23
C ARG A 192 -24.19 1.77 4.86
N GLY A 193 -24.12 3.09 4.70
CA GLY A 193 -24.54 3.81 3.49
C GLY A 193 -23.62 3.54 2.29
N ASP A 194 -22.34 3.34 2.56
CA ASP A 194 -21.28 3.09 1.57
C ASP A 194 -21.46 1.77 0.78
N ARG A 195 -22.41 0.92 1.20
CA ARG A 195 -22.86 -0.26 0.43
C ARG A 195 -23.18 0.11 -1.02
N ARG A 196 -23.77 1.27 -1.27
CA ARG A 196 -24.14 1.69 -2.64
C ARG A 196 -22.93 1.68 -3.58
N LEU A 197 -21.78 2.15 -3.09
CA LEU A 197 -20.55 2.14 -3.86
C LEU A 197 -19.96 0.72 -3.97
N ALA A 198 -20.06 -0.12 -2.93
CA ALA A 198 -19.66 -1.52 -3.01
C ALA A 198 -20.49 -2.32 -4.04
N ASP A 199 -21.79 -2.03 -4.14
CA ASP A 199 -22.68 -2.60 -5.16
C ASP A 199 -22.30 -2.09 -6.57
N ALA A 200 -21.96 -0.80 -6.72
CA ALA A 200 -21.43 -0.25 -7.97
C ALA A 200 -20.10 -0.90 -8.39
N PHE A 201 -19.19 -1.14 -7.46
CA PHE A 201 -17.95 -1.87 -7.72
C PHE A 201 -18.19 -3.33 -8.11
N THR A 202 -19.18 -3.98 -7.51
CA THR A 202 -19.62 -5.32 -7.93
C THR A 202 -20.12 -5.31 -9.38
N CYS A 203 -20.92 -4.30 -9.77
CA CYS A 203 -21.36 -4.11 -11.15
C CYS A 203 -20.17 -3.96 -12.12
N LEU A 204 -19.18 -3.14 -11.76
CA LEU A 204 -17.96 -2.97 -12.57
C LEU A 204 -17.16 -4.26 -12.71
N ARG A 205 -16.97 -5.00 -11.60
CA ARG A 205 -16.22 -6.26 -11.56
C ARG A 205 -16.87 -7.36 -12.42
N HIS A 206 -18.19 -7.39 -12.48
CA HIS A 206 -18.95 -8.37 -13.26
C HIS A 206 -19.37 -7.85 -14.64
N HIS A 207 -18.99 -6.62 -15.00
CA HIS A 207 -19.32 -5.97 -16.27
C HIS A 207 -20.83 -5.91 -16.58
N VAL A 208 -21.67 -5.71 -15.56
CA VAL A 208 -23.13 -5.61 -15.70
C VAL A 208 -23.64 -4.29 -15.13
N PRO A 209 -24.69 -3.67 -15.69
CA PRO A 209 -25.34 -2.52 -15.08
C PRO A 209 -26.13 -2.92 -13.83
N LEU A 210 -26.40 -1.95 -12.95
CA LEU A 210 -27.06 -2.15 -11.66
C LEU A 210 -28.41 -2.87 -11.79
N ASP A 211 -29.22 -2.51 -12.79
CA ASP A 211 -30.53 -3.11 -13.05
C ASP A 211 -30.47 -4.61 -13.38
N GLN A 212 -29.31 -5.10 -13.85
CA GLN A 212 -29.10 -6.49 -14.27
C GLN A 212 -28.26 -7.29 -13.27
N ALA A 213 -27.69 -6.64 -12.25
CA ALA A 213 -26.76 -7.29 -11.32
C ALA A 213 -27.45 -8.37 -10.46
N GLY A 214 -28.74 -8.25 -10.16
CA GLY A 214 -29.54 -9.28 -9.50
C GLY A 214 -28.88 -9.82 -8.21
N ARG A 215 -28.64 -11.13 -8.15
CA ARG A 215 -28.04 -11.83 -6.99
C ARG A 215 -26.53 -11.65 -6.86
N LEU A 216 -25.88 -10.92 -7.76
CA LEU A 216 -24.47 -10.54 -7.60
C LEU A 216 -24.30 -9.50 -6.48
N LEU A 217 -25.31 -8.66 -6.27
CA LEU A 217 -25.29 -7.63 -5.22
C LEU A 217 -25.44 -8.24 -3.83
N ALA A 218 -24.83 -7.59 -2.84
CA ALA A 218 -25.04 -7.98 -1.45
C ALA A 218 -26.54 -7.78 -1.10
N PRO A 219 -27.19 -8.70 -0.37
CA PRO A 219 -28.60 -8.52 0.00
C PRO A 219 -28.86 -7.33 0.94
N ASN A 220 -27.88 -6.99 1.79
CA ASN A 220 -27.97 -5.94 2.79
C ASN A 220 -26.63 -5.18 2.94
N GLY A 221 -26.60 -4.14 3.78
CA GLY A 221 -25.40 -3.33 4.06
C GLY A 221 -24.63 -3.75 5.31
N GLU A 222 -24.71 -5.02 5.71
CA GLU A 222 -24.16 -5.48 7.00
C GLU A 222 -22.63 -5.52 7.05
N ARG A 223 -21.92 -5.37 5.92
CA ARG A 223 -20.45 -5.37 5.82
C ARG A 223 -19.80 -3.98 6.06
N HIS A 224 -20.32 -3.22 7.01
CA HIS A 224 -19.72 -1.96 7.48
C HIS A 224 -18.92 -2.15 8.77
N VAL A 225 -18.15 -1.16 9.22
CA VAL A 225 -17.52 -1.21 10.55
C VAL A 225 -18.62 -1.06 11.61
N LYS A 226 -18.88 -2.14 12.37
CA LYS A 226 -19.89 -2.20 13.43
C LYS A 226 -19.31 -1.76 14.77
N SER A 227 -20.10 -1.20 15.66
CA SER A 227 -19.63 -0.92 17.02
C SER A 227 -19.32 -2.19 17.80
N PRO A 228 -18.44 -2.13 18.82
CA PRO A 228 -18.24 -3.25 19.74
C PRO A 228 -19.53 -3.68 20.47
N ALA A 229 -20.47 -2.77 20.69
CA ALA A 229 -21.79 -3.08 21.25
C ALA A 229 -22.65 -3.91 20.29
N GLU A 230 -22.70 -3.54 19.01
CA GLU A 230 -23.41 -4.30 17.97
C GLU A 230 -22.80 -5.70 17.79
N MET A 231 -21.47 -5.80 17.71
CA MET A 231 -20.79 -7.10 17.66
C MET A 231 -21.03 -7.92 18.92
N GLY A 232 -21.05 -7.26 20.08
CA GLY A 232 -21.36 -7.84 21.38
C GLY A 232 -22.79 -8.40 21.50
N ALA A 233 -23.75 -7.79 20.82
CA ALA A 233 -25.13 -8.26 20.72
C ALA A 233 -25.24 -9.41 19.71
N LEU A 234 -24.60 -9.27 18.54
CA LEU A 234 -24.58 -10.29 17.49
C LEU A 234 -23.97 -11.60 17.98
N PHE A 235 -22.95 -11.58 18.83
CA PHE A 235 -22.27 -12.76 19.39
C PHE A 235 -22.57 -12.95 20.88
N SER A 236 -23.76 -12.56 21.34
CA SER A 236 -24.16 -12.70 22.75
C SER A 236 -24.16 -14.15 23.26
N ASP A 237 -24.43 -15.13 22.39
CA ASP A 237 -24.38 -16.57 22.63
C ASP A 237 -22.97 -17.18 22.50
N LEU A 238 -21.98 -16.41 22.02
CA LEU A 238 -20.63 -16.88 21.73
C LEU A 238 -19.58 -15.81 22.06
N PRO A 239 -19.49 -15.33 23.31
CA PRO A 239 -18.58 -14.26 23.71
C PRO A 239 -17.11 -14.61 23.47
N GLU A 240 -16.73 -15.89 23.52
CA GLU A 240 -15.34 -16.31 23.30
C GLU A 240 -14.81 -15.94 21.90
N ALA A 241 -15.69 -15.80 20.91
CA ALA A 241 -15.30 -15.40 19.56
C ALA A 241 -14.81 -13.93 19.52
N LEU A 242 -15.41 -13.06 20.34
CA LEU A 242 -14.98 -11.66 20.50
C LEU A 242 -13.68 -11.59 21.29
N ASP A 243 -13.58 -12.35 22.39
CA ASP A 243 -12.38 -12.39 23.23
C ASP A 243 -11.16 -12.93 22.47
N ASN A 244 -11.35 -13.95 21.64
CA ASN A 244 -10.28 -14.48 20.79
C ASN A 244 -9.82 -13.47 19.74
N ALA A 245 -10.73 -12.67 19.17
CA ALA A 245 -10.33 -11.61 18.23
C ALA A 245 -9.42 -10.57 18.91
N ARG A 246 -9.75 -10.19 20.15
CA ARG A 246 -8.90 -9.34 20.99
C ARG A 246 -7.55 -9.98 21.30
N ARG A 247 -7.53 -11.26 21.69
CA ARG A 247 -6.27 -12.01 21.95
C ARG A 247 -5.38 -12.11 20.72
N VAL A 248 -5.95 -12.27 19.52
CA VAL A 248 -5.18 -12.22 18.28
C VAL A 248 -4.57 -10.84 18.08
N ALA A 249 -5.32 -9.77 18.31
CA ALA A 249 -4.82 -8.40 18.21
C ALA A 249 -3.69 -8.09 19.22
N GLU A 250 -3.72 -8.69 20.42
CA GLU A 250 -2.62 -8.59 21.40
C GLU A 250 -1.35 -9.28 20.94
N ARG A 251 -1.47 -10.41 20.21
CA ARG A 251 -0.34 -11.15 19.65
C ARG A 251 0.31 -10.47 18.44
N VAL A 252 -0.37 -9.51 17.81
CA VAL A 252 0.17 -8.75 16.69
C VAL A 252 0.97 -7.56 17.23
N GLU A 253 2.28 -7.76 17.34
CA GLU A 253 3.23 -6.78 17.85
C GLU A 253 3.83 -5.92 16.74
N PHE A 254 3.90 -6.45 15.52
CA PHE A 254 4.47 -5.74 14.39
C PHE A 254 3.66 -4.49 14.03
N THR A 255 4.38 -3.39 13.82
CA THR A 255 3.85 -2.13 13.31
C THR A 255 4.76 -1.61 12.20
N LEU A 256 4.25 -0.69 11.39
CA LEU A 256 5.06 0.03 10.40
C LEU A 256 5.91 1.15 11.04
N GLU A 257 5.97 1.22 12.37
CA GLU A 257 6.84 2.15 13.08
C GLU A 257 8.28 1.65 13.10
N ASN A 258 9.22 2.59 12.96
CA ASN A 258 10.65 2.35 13.22
C ASN A 258 11.17 1.08 12.52
N LEU A 259 10.85 0.91 11.24
CA LEU A 259 11.28 -0.23 10.41
C LEU A 259 12.81 -0.37 10.30
N GLY A 260 13.59 0.55 10.89
CA GLY A 260 15.03 0.52 10.91
C GLY A 260 15.60 0.68 9.51
N TYR A 261 15.04 1.60 8.72
CA TYR A 261 15.51 1.89 7.38
C TYR A 261 17.00 2.24 7.39
N ARG A 262 17.74 1.64 6.45
CA ARG A 262 19.14 1.91 6.17
C ARG A 262 19.28 2.06 4.66
N PHE A 263 20.22 2.91 4.24
CA PHE A 263 20.58 2.98 2.83
C PHE A 263 21.32 1.70 2.42
N PRO A 264 21.19 1.29 1.15
CA PRO A 264 21.87 0.12 0.63
C PRO A 264 23.40 0.27 0.70
N ASP A 265 24.07 -0.85 0.95
CA ASP A 265 25.53 -0.92 0.98
C ASP A 265 26.09 -0.90 -0.46
N PHE A 266 27.16 -0.13 -0.67
CA PHE A 266 27.83 -0.10 -1.98
C PHE A 266 28.62 -1.39 -2.22
N PRO A 267 28.42 -2.10 -3.34
CA PRO A 267 29.10 -3.36 -3.60
C PRO A 267 30.54 -3.18 -4.11
N ASP A 268 31.40 -4.16 -3.86
CA ASP A 268 32.71 -4.29 -4.51
C ASP A 268 32.58 -4.77 -5.97
N SER A 269 33.71 -4.93 -6.68
CA SER A 269 33.73 -5.41 -8.07
C SER A 269 33.24 -6.84 -8.28
N ARG A 270 33.06 -7.59 -7.19
CA ARG A 270 32.50 -8.96 -7.17
C ARG A 270 31.05 -8.99 -6.68
N GLY A 271 30.47 -7.85 -6.34
CA GLY A 271 29.09 -7.75 -5.84
C GLY A 271 28.94 -7.92 -4.33
N ASN A 272 30.02 -7.99 -3.55
CA ASN A 272 29.92 -8.11 -2.08
C ASN A 272 29.76 -6.72 -1.45
N PRO A 273 28.85 -6.54 -0.46
CA PRO A 273 28.68 -5.26 0.20
C PRO A 273 29.94 -4.85 0.96
N LEU A 274 30.41 -3.63 0.74
CA LEU A 274 31.53 -3.05 1.49
C LEU A 274 31.07 -2.66 2.89
N SER A 275 31.96 -2.78 3.89
CA SER A 275 31.69 -2.23 5.22
C SER A 275 31.62 -0.70 5.19
N LEU A 276 30.91 -0.09 6.15
CA LEU A 276 30.79 1.37 6.25
C LEU A 276 32.16 2.09 6.30
N ALA A 277 33.19 1.45 6.85
CA ALA A 277 34.55 2.00 6.88
C ALA A 277 35.22 1.97 5.51
N GLU A 278 35.05 0.87 4.75
CA GLU A 278 35.55 0.74 3.38
C GLU A 278 34.84 1.70 2.44
N GLN A 279 33.52 1.82 2.54
CA GLN A 279 32.73 2.81 1.78
C GLN A 279 33.22 4.23 2.07
N GLY A 280 33.47 4.57 3.34
CA GLY A 280 34.01 5.87 3.76
C GLY A 280 35.37 6.19 3.16
N LYS A 281 36.28 5.20 3.17
CA LYS A 281 37.61 5.33 2.58
C LYS A 281 37.52 5.54 1.06
N LEU A 282 36.73 4.73 0.37
CA LEU A 282 36.52 4.83 -1.07
C LEU A 282 35.91 6.18 -1.47
N LEU A 283 34.87 6.62 -0.76
CA LEU A 283 34.25 7.92 -1.00
C LEU A 283 35.27 9.06 -0.89
N ARG A 284 36.13 9.01 0.13
CA ARG A 284 37.17 10.02 0.34
C ARG A 284 38.18 10.04 -0.82
N GLU A 285 38.65 8.88 -1.27
CA GLU A 285 39.59 8.76 -2.38
C GLU A 285 39.00 9.37 -3.67
N LEU A 286 37.79 8.94 -4.05
CA LEU A 286 37.08 9.46 -5.23
C LEU A 286 36.79 10.96 -5.14
N THR A 287 36.44 11.45 -3.94
CA THR A 287 36.20 12.88 -3.71
C THR A 287 37.47 13.69 -3.97
N TYR A 288 38.63 13.26 -3.48
CA TYR A 288 39.88 13.99 -3.71
C TYR A 288 40.36 13.91 -5.16
N GLU A 289 40.17 12.78 -5.82
CA GLU A 289 40.46 12.62 -7.25
C GLU A 289 39.61 13.58 -8.09
N GLY A 290 38.29 13.58 -7.88
CA GLY A 290 37.37 14.47 -8.57
C GLY A 290 37.60 15.96 -8.24
N ALA A 291 37.94 16.26 -6.98
CA ALA A 291 38.28 17.62 -6.56
C ALA A 291 39.58 18.11 -7.21
N ALA A 292 40.58 17.24 -7.43
CA ALA A 292 41.78 17.61 -8.17
C ALA A 292 41.47 18.02 -9.62
N GLY A 293 40.52 17.33 -10.27
CA GLY A 293 40.09 17.66 -11.63
C GLY A 293 39.28 18.97 -11.74
N ARG A 294 38.49 19.31 -10.71
CA ARG A 294 37.56 20.47 -10.76
C ARG A 294 38.09 21.73 -10.09
N TYR A 295 38.78 21.58 -8.96
CA TYR A 295 39.36 22.69 -8.20
C TYR A 295 40.87 22.87 -8.46
N GLY A 296 41.52 21.92 -9.12
CA GLY A 296 42.97 21.87 -9.19
C GLY A 296 43.57 21.57 -7.82
N VAL A 297 44.34 22.52 -7.27
CA VAL A 297 45.01 22.31 -5.98
C VAL A 297 44.03 22.51 -4.82
N CYS A 298 43.60 21.41 -4.20
CA CYS A 298 42.68 21.41 -3.05
C CYS A 298 43.33 21.99 -1.78
N ARG A 299 43.22 23.30 -1.57
CA ARG A 299 43.76 24.02 -0.40
C ARG A 299 42.72 24.96 0.23
N GLY A 300 43.04 25.47 1.41
CA GLY A 300 42.27 26.53 2.07
C GLY A 300 40.82 26.15 2.35
N ARG A 301 39.89 26.97 1.85
CA ARG A 301 38.45 26.83 2.09
C ARG A 301 37.87 25.53 1.50
N VAL A 302 38.31 25.15 0.30
CA VAL A 302 37.84 23.94 -0.40
C VAL A 302 38.18 22.68 0.42
N LYS A 303 39.44 22.54 0.84
CA LYS A 303 39.85 21.38 1.65
C LYS A 303 39.08 21.30 2.97
N ARG A 304 38.91 22.43 3.67
CA ARG A 304 38.14 22.46 4.93
C ARG A 304 36.67 22.05 4.73
N GLN A 305 36.05 22.51 3.65
CA GLN A 305 34.66 22.14 3.33
C GLN A 305 34.54 20.65 3.04
N ILE A 306 35.39 20.10 2.17
CA ILE A 306 35.38 18.66 1.83
C ILE A 306 35.57 17.79 3.07
N GLU A 307 36.51 18.12 3.94
CA GLU A 307 36.77 17.37 5.18
C GLU A 307 35.57 17.39 6.14
N HIS A 308 34.93 18.55 6.31
CA HIS A 308 33.72 18.70 7.12
C HIS A 308 32.57 17.86 6.58
N GLU A 309 32.32 17.93 5.26
CA GLU A 309 31.26 17.15 4.61
C GLU A 309 31.51 15.65 4.72
N LEU A 310 32.72 15.17 4.40
CA LEU A 310 33.07 13.75 4.50
C LEU A 310 32.92 13.21 5.93
N ALA A 311 33.35 13.98 6.94
CA ALA A 311 33.17 13.60 8.34
C ALA A 311 31.69 13.49 8.74
N MET A 312 30.84 14.40 8.25
CA MET A 312 29.40 14.36 8.51
C MET A 312 28.74 13.18 7.79
N ILE A 313 29.07 12.95 6.52
CA ILE A 313 28.56 11.83 5.72
C ILE A 313 28.91 10.49 6.40
N GLN A 314 30.16 10.32 6.84
CA GLN A 314 30.61 9.12 7.53
C GLN A 314 29.83 8.88 8.81
N ARG A 315 29.68 9.91 9.65
CA ARG A 315 29.04 9.79 10.96
C ARG A 315 27.54 9.50 10.85
N LEU A 316 26.88 10.02 9.82
CA LEU A 316 25.46 9.76 9.56
C LEU A 316 25.22 8.45 8.79
N GLY A 317 26.29 7.76 8.36
CA GLY A 317 26.18 6.45 7.69
C GLY A 317 25.76 6.53 6.22
N PHE A 318 26.04 7.65 5.53
CA PHE A 318 25.70 7.85 4.11
C PHE A 318 26.79 7.62 3.06
N PRO A 319 28.02 7.11 3.33
CA PRO A 319 28.99 6.88 2.26
C PRO A 319 28.46 6.05 1.08
N GLY A 320 27.75 4.96 1.35
CA GLY A 320 27.16 4.09 0.31
C GLY A 320 26.21 4.83 -0.60
N TYR A 321 25.32 5.65 -0.04
CA TYR A 321 24.40 6.46 -0.83
C TYR A 321 25.11 7.38 -1.83
N PHE A 322 26.18 8.06 -1.40
CA PHE A 322 26.97 8.92 -2.30
C PHE A 322 27.72 8.12 -3.36
N LEU A 323 28.25 6.94 -3.00
CA LEU A 323 28.94 6.05 -3.95
C LEU A 323 27.97 5.51 -5.01
N ILE A 324 26.77 5.10 -4.63
CA ILE A 324 25.71 4.65 -5.54
C ILE A 324 25.38 5.76 -6.55
N VAL A 325 25.14 6.97 -6.05
CA VAL A 325 24.82 8.13 -6.91
C VAL A 325 26.00 8.47 -7.84
N HIS A 326 27.23 8.44 -7.32
CA HIS A 326 28.43 8.67 -8.13
C HIS A 326 28.60 7.61 -9.23
N GLU A 327 28.36 6.34 -8.94
CA GLU A 327 28.40 5.24 -9.90
C GLU A 327 27.37 5.43 -11.01
N LEU A 328 26.13 5.78 -10.66
CA LEU A 328 25.06 6.06 -11.64
C LEU A 328 25.42 7.23 -12.57
N VAL A 329 25.99 8.30 -12.02
CA VAL A 329 26.47 9.45 -12.80
C VAL A 329 27.64 9.05 -13.69
N GLY A 330 28.56 8.22 -13.19
CA GLY A 330 29.68 7.66 -13.94
C GLY A 330 29.22 6.83 -15.12
N PHE A 331 28.29 5.90 -14.90
CA PHE A 331 27.66 5.09 -15.96
C PHE A 331 27.02 5.97 -17.03
N ALA A 332 26.18 6.92 -16.62
CA ALA A 332 25.47 7.80 -17.54
C ALA A 332 26.47 8.59 -18.42
N ARG A 333 27.48 9.21 -17.83
CA ARG A 333 28.51 9.94 -18.58
C ARG A 333 29.34 9.05 -19.51
N GLY A 334 29.72 7.85 -19.05
CA GLY A 334 30.44 6.88 -19.88
C GLY A 334 29.67 6.44 -21.13
N ARG A 335 28.33 6.53 -21.10
CA ARG A 335 27.45 6.29 -22.24
C ARG A 335 27.05 7.54 -23.01
N GLY A 336 27.58 8.72 -22.65
CA GLY A 336 27.17 10.01 -23.22
C GLY A 336 25.72 10.41 -22.87
N ILE A 337 25.17 9.88 -21.77
CA ILE A 337 23.85 10.24 -21.25
C ILE A 337 24.04 11.50 -20.40
N LEU A 338 23.33 12.57 -20.76
CA LEU A 338 23.30 13.79 -19.95
C LEU A 338 22.70 13.46 -18.59
N CYS A 339 23.34 13.90 -17.51
CA CYS A 339 22.80 13.76 -16.17
C CYS A 339 23.21 14.95 -15.31
N GLN A 340 22.30 15.40 -14.46
CA GLN A 340 22.53 16.55 -13.59
C GLN A 340 21.85 16.35 -12.24
N GLY A 341 22.63 16.40 -11.15
CA GLY A 341 22.09 16.48 -9.81
C GLY A 341 21.44 17.85 -9.56
N ARG A 342 20.27 17.87 -8.91
CA ARG A 342 19.53 19.09 -8.55
C ARG A 342 19.18 19.15 -7.06
N GLY A 343 18.45 20.21 -6.69
CA GLY A 343 17.95 20.38 -5.32
C GLY A 343 19.06 20.72 -4.33
N SER A 344 18.91 20.26 -3.09
CA SER A 344 19.84 20.62 -2.01
C SER A 344 21.25 20.03 -2.17
N ALA A 345 21.40 18.97 -2.99
CA ALA A 345 22.69 18.37 -3.32
C ALA A 345 23.68 19.37 -3.94
N ALA A 346 23.20 20.43 -4.60
CA ALA A 346 24.04 21.50 -5.16
C ALA A 346 24.86 22.27 -4.11
N ASN A 347 24.50 22.17 -2.83
CA ASN A 347 25.23 22.81 -1.72
C ASN A 347 26.42 21.97 -1.20
N SER A 348 26.69 20.80 -1.78
CA SER A 348 27.76 19.88 -1.31
C SER A 348 28.99 19.92 -2.20
N ALA A 349 30.14 20.24 -1.60
CA ALA A 349 31.44 20.18 -2.25
C ALA A 349 31.84 18.75 -2.61
N VAL A 350 31.41 17.76 -1.82
CA VAL A 350 31.56 16.34 -2.15
C VAL A 350 30.78 15.98 -3.41
N CYS A 351 29.49 16.36 -3.51
CA CYS A 351 28.69 16.15 -4.72
C CYS A 351 29.30 16.84 -5.95
N TYR A 352 29.82 18.06 -5.79
CA TYR A 352 30.50 18.76 -6.87
C TYR A 352 31.79 18.06 -7.28
N ALA A 353 32.62 17.62 -6.33
CA ALA A 353 33.87 16.91 -6.61
C ALA A 353 33.64 15.58 -7.34
N LEU A 354 32.66 14.78 -6.89
CA LEU A 354 32.23 13.53 -7.54
C LEU A 354 31.53 13.76 -8.89
N GLY A 355 31.31 15.02 -9.24
CA GLY A 355 30.64 15.44 -10.45
C GLY A 355 29.15 15.15 -10.50
N ILE A 356 28.51 14.89 -9.37
CA ILE A 356 27.05 14.73 -9.27
C ILE A 356 26.36 16.06 -9.60
N THR A 357 26.90 17.17 -9.11
CA THR A 357 26.39 18.53 -9.37
C THR A 357 27.37 19.33 -10.24
N ALA A 358 26.90 20.44 -10.83
CA ALA A 358 27.70 21.28 -11.73
C ALA A 358 28.09 22.64 -11.12
N VAL A 359 27.50 23.01 -9.99
CA VAL A 359 27.75 24.30 -9.32
C VAL A 359 28.81 24.13 -8.24
N ASP A 360 29.81 25.00 -8.21
CA ASP A 360 30.81 25.06 -7.12
C ASP A 360 30.21 25.72 -5.87
N PRO A 361 29.89 24.96 -4.81
CA PRO A 361 29.28 25.53 -3.61
C PRO A 361 30.26 26.38 -2.79
N VAL A 362 31.57 26.15 -2.90
CA VAL A 362 32.58 26.87 -2.12
C VAL A 362 32.79 28.26 -2.70
N GLY A 363 32.94 28.35 -4.03
CA GLY A 363 33.03 29.61 -4.76
C GLY A 363 31.75 30.44 -4.64
N SER A 364 30.58 29.78 -4.70
CA SER A 364 29.27 30.45 -4.59
C SER A 364 28.80 30.69 -3.14
N GLY A 365 29.53 30.23 -2.13
CA GLY A 365 29.19 30.45 -0.71
C GLY A 365 27.90 29.74 -0.27
N LEU A 366 27.57 28.60 -0.86
CA LEU A 366 26.41 27.80 -0.49
C LEU A 366 26.63 27.05 0.83
N LEU A 367 25.53 26.82 1.57
CA LEU A 367 25.57 26.22 2.91
C LEU A 367 25.24 24.73 2.85
N PHE A 368 26.22 23.88 3.17
CA PHE A 368 26.07 22.42 3.19
C PHE A 368 24.97 21.94 4.15
N GLU A 369 24.78 22.61 5.27
CA GLU A 369 23.81 22.24 6.31
C GLU A 369 22.35 22.29 5.82
N ARG A 370 22.08 22.98 4.70
CA ARG A 370 20.77 22.96 4.01
C ARG A 370 20.49 21.61 3.34
N PHE A 371 21.54 20.89 2.97
CA PHE A 371 21.47 19.54 2.41
C PHE A 371 21.46 18.50 3.53
N LEU A 372 22.50 18.52 4.36
CA LEU A 372 22.73 17.49 5.38
C LEU A 372 23.10 18.12 6.72
N SER A 373 22.39 17.76 7.78
CA SER A 373 22.69 18.19 9.15
C SER A 373 22.21 17.17 10.17
N GLU A 374 22.87 17.11 11.33
CA GLU A 374 22.56 16.18 12.42
C GLU A 374 21.18 16.40 13.05
N ASN A 375 20.76 17.66 13.12
CA ASN A 375 19.51 18.05 13.78
C ASN A 375 18.29 17.82 12.89
N ARG A 376 18.48 17.37 11.65
CA ARG A 376 17.41 17.09 10.70
C ARG A 376 16.96 15.64 10.82
N LYS A 377 15.66 15.45 11.04
CA LYS A 377 15.02 14.12 10.96
C LYS A 377 14.76 13.64 9.53
N SER A 378 15.05 14.47 8.52
CA SER A 378 14.83 14.14 7.11
C SER A 378 16.10 13.56 6.49
N TRP A 379 15.94 12.49 5.72
CA TRP A 379 17.01 11.88 4.93
C TRP A 379 17.53 12.83 3.83
N PRO A 380 18.83 12.74 3.46
CA PRO A 380 19.34 13.50 2.32
C PRO A 380 18.71 13.01 1.03
N ASP A 381 18.42 13.95 0.13
CA ASP A 381 17.80 13.66 -1.17
C ASP A 381 18.66 14.22 -2.31
N ILE A 382 19.21 13.33 -3.13
CA ILE A 382 19.99 13.61 -4.32
C ILE A 382 19.19 13.16 -5.55
N ASP A 383 18.43 14.11 -6.06
CA ASP A 383 17.70 13.96 -7.32
C ASP A 383 18.64 14.09 -8.52
N ILE A 384 18.63 13.10 -9.40
CA ILE A 384 19.38 13.11 -10.67
C ILE A 384 18.41 13.20 -11.84
N ASP A 385 18.60 14.20 -12.69
CA ASP A 385 17.86 14.35 -13.93
C ASP A 385 18.49 13.57 -15.07
N PHE A 386 17.66 12.83 -15.83
CA PHE A 386 18.04 12.10 -17.03
C PHE A 386 17.11 12.47 -18.21
N PRO A 387 17.61 12.48 -19.46
CA PRO A 387 16.78 12.64 -20.65
C PRO A 387 15.67 11.60 -20.71
N SER A 388 14.45 12.03 -21.02
CA SER A 388 13.31 11.13 -21.19
C SER A 388 13.51 10.13 -22.33
N GLY A 389 12.78 9.01 -22.31
CA GLY A 389 12.80 7.99 -23.36
C GLY A 389 13.91 6.96 -23.16
N GLU A 390 14.48 6.48 -24.27
CA GLU A 390 15.43 5.34 -24.29
C GLU A 390 16.66 5.57 -23.39
N ARG A 391 17.19 6.79 -23.34
CA ARG A 391 18.39 7.12 -22.55
C ARG A 391 18.18 6.92 -21.06
N ARG A 392 16.99 7.22 -20.55
CA ARG A 392 16.62 6.93 -19.16
C ARG A 392 16.45 5.44 -18.93
N GLU A 393 15.83 4.75 -19.87
CA GLU A 393 15.64 3.30 -19.78
C GLU A 393 16.98 2.57 -19.66
N GLU A 394 18.02 3.01 -20.38
CA GLU A 394 19.38 2.47 -20.23
C GLU A 394 19.90 2.53 -18.79
N VAL A 395 19.63 3.62 -18.08
CA VAL A 395 20.02 3.82 -16.66
C VAL A 395 19.17 2.94 -15.73
N ILE A 396 17.87 2.84 -15.97
CA ILE A 396 16.97 1.96 -15.20
C ILE A 396 17.45 0.50 -15.31
N GLN A 397 17.76 0.06 -16.53
CA GLN A 397 18.26 -1.28 -16.78
C GLN A 397 19.66 -1.50 -16.17
N HIS A 398 20.47 -0.44 -16.07
CA HIS A 398 21.74 -0.50 -15.33
C HIS A 398 21.52 -0.75 -13.85
N VAL A 399 20.63 0.00 -13.21
CA VAL A 399 20.26 -0.20 -11.79
C VAL A 399 19.78 -1.64 -11.56
N PHE A 400 18.90 -2.18 -12.41
CA PHE A 400 18.45 -3.57 -12.29
C PHE A 400 19.57 -4.59 -12.45
N ARG A 401 20.52 -4.38 -13.36
CA ARG A 401 21.69 -5.27 -13.53
C ARG A 401 22.64 -5.20 -12.34
N THR A 402 22.84 -4.02 -11.77
CA THR A 402 23.79 -3.79 -10.68
C THR A 402 23.28 -4.32 -9.34
N TYR A 403 22.03 -3.99 -8.98
CA TYR A 403 21.48 -4.36 -7.67
C TYR A 403 20.69 -5.67 -7.70
N GLY A 404 20.17 -6.06 -8.87
CA GLY A 404 19.48 -7.34 -9.05
C GLY A 404 17.97 -7.27 -8.84
N ALA A 405 17.29 -8.36 -9.21
CA ALA A 405 15.83 -8.40 -9.35
C ALA A 405 15.03 -8.29 -8.03
N ARG A 406 15.65 -8.54 -6.88
CA ARG A 406 15.00 -8.45 -5.55
C ARG A 406 15.37 -7.21 -4.75
N ASN A 407 16.34 -6.45 -5.25
CA ASN A 407 17.00 -5.36 -4.54
C ASN A 407 16.83 -4.03 -5.27
N ALA A 408 16.32 -4.05 -6.51
CA ALA A 408 15.86 -2.88 -7.23
C ALA A 408 14.41 -3.07 -7.69
N ALA A 409 13.60 -2.02 -7.62
CA ALA A 409 12.24 -2.02 -8.14
C ALA A 409 11.82 -0.62 -8.59
N MET A 410 10.93 -0.56 -9.58
CA MET A 410 10.21 0.67 -9.90
C MET A 410 9.19 0.98 -8.80
N THR A 411 9.05 2.25 -8.45
CA THR A 411 7.96 2.69 -7.56
C THR A 411 6.61 2.53 -8.26
N ALA A 412 5.60 2.10 -7.50
CA ALA A 412 4.24 2.01 -8.00
C ALA A 412 3.49 3.34 -7.82
N ASN A 413 2.65 3.68 -8.80
CA ASN A 413 1.68 4.76 -8.70
C ASN A 413 0.29 4.18 -8.47
N VAL A 414 -0.47 4.80 -7.57
CA VAL A 414 -1.87 4.44 -7.36
C VAL A 414 -2.70 5.37 -8.24
N ILE A 415 -3.25 4.84 -9.33
CA ILE A 415 -4.12 5.62 -10.21
C ILE A 415 -5.49 5.70 -9.55
N THR A 416 -5.98 6.92 -9.35
CA THR A 416 -7.26 7.17 -8.69
C THR A 416 -8.37 7.50 -9.68
N TYR A 417 -9.63 7.41 -9.23
CA TYR A 417 -10.78 7.89 -9.99
C TYR A 417 -10.78 9.42 -10.05
N GLN A 418 -10.30 9.95 -11.17
CA GLN A 418 -10.38 11.36 -11.54
C GLN A 418 -11.77 11.69 -12.10
N PRO A 419 -12.22 12.97 -12.08
CA PRO A 419 -13.57 13.38 -12.50
C PRO A 419 -14.11 12.69 -13.77
N LYS A 420 -13.35 12.70 -14.87
CA LYS A 420 -13.77 12.05 -16.12
C LYS A 420 -13.97 10.53 -15.97
N SER A 421 -13.05 9.87 -15.28
CA SER A 421 -13.11 8.41 -15.07
C SER A 421 -14.18 8.01 -14.05
N ALA A 422 -14.35 8.78 -12.97
CA ALA A 422 -15.40 8.60 -11.99
C ALA A 422 -16.77 8.67 -12.66
N PHE A 423 -17.02 9.74 -13.42
CA PHE A 423 -18.28 9.91 -14.14
C PHE A 423 -18.54 8.78 -15.14
N ARG A 424 -17.54 8.44 -15.95
CA ARG A 424 -17.67 7.37 -16.96
C ARG A 424 -18.07 6.04 -16.33
N GLU A 425 -17.37 5.62 -15.28
CA GLU A 425 -17.59 4.31 -14.66
C GLU A 425 -18.93 4.28 -13.89
N MET A 426 -19.30 5.35 -13.19
CA MET A 426 -20.58 5.41 -12.47
C MET A 426 -21.77 5.53 -13.42
N SER A 427 -21.62 6.24 -14.55
CA SER A 427 -22.62 6.28 -15.62
C SER A 427 -22.83 4.89 -16.24
N LYS A 428 -21.76 4.12 -16.45
CA LYS A 428 -21.85 2.72 -16.91
C LYS A 428 -22.61 1.84 -15.92
N VAL A 429 -22.29 1.94 -14.63
CA VAL A 429 -23.02 1.20 -13.57
C VAL A 429 -24.51 1.49 -13.62
N LEU A 430 -24.88 2.76 -13.78
CA LEU A 430 -26.26 3.20 -13.84
C LEU A 430 -26.90 3.04 -15.23
N GLY A 431 -26.26 2.33 -16.16
CA GLY A 431 -26.83 2.00 -17.47
C GLY A 431 -27.05 3.21 -18.39
N PHE A 432 -26.34 4.31 -18.18
CA PHE A 432 -26.36 5.44 -19.12
C PHE A 432 -25.59 5.08 -20.40
N PRO A 433 -26.00 5.64 -21.56
CA PRO A 433 -25.31 5.44 -22.81
C PRO A 433 -23.90 6.07 -22.78
N PRO A 434 -22.88 5.50 -23.44
CA PRO A 434 -21.50 6.00 -23.41
C PRO A 434 -21.35 7.48 -23.78
N GLU A 435 -22.22 7.96 -24.65
CA GLU A 435 -22.29 9.35 -25.13
C GLU A 435 -22.47 10.34 -23.97
N ALA A 436 -23.12 9.95 -22.87
CA ALA A 436 -23.24 10.79 -21.68
C ALA A 436 -21.87 11.10 -21.08
N ALA A 437 -20.98 10.11 -20.99
CA ALA A 437 -19.63 10.29 -20.47
C ALA A 437 -18.73 11.10 -21.43
N ASP A 438 -18.94 10.97 -22.73
CA ASP A 438 -18.22 11.75 -23.74
C ASP A 438 -18.62 13.23 -23.68
N ARG A 439 -19.93 13.51 -23.52
CA ARG A 439 -20.44 14.87 -23.31
C ARG A 439 -19.90 15.48 -22.02
N PHE A 440 -19.88 14.73 -20.92
CA PHE A 440 -19.28 15.18 -19.65
C PHE A 440 -17.79 15.53 -19.80
N SER A 441 -17.05 14.71 -20.55
CA SER A 441 -15.62 14.92 -20.77
C SER A 441 -15.29 16.14 -21.64
N ARG A 442 -16.21 16.55 -22.53
CA ARG A 442 -16.07 17.68 -23.46
C ARG A 442 -16.70 18.98 -22.96
N ALA A 443 -17.47 18.94 -21.88
CA ALA A 443 -18.16 20.10 -21.35
C ALA A 443 -17.15 21.24 -21.02
N PRO A 444 -17.47 22.50 -21.38
CA PRO A 444 -16.60 23.65 -21.13
C PRO A 444 -16.36 23.86 -19.63
N GLY A 445 -15.24 24.50 -19.29
CA GLY A 445 -14.63 24.48 -17.95
C GLY A 445 -13.48 23.47 -17.94
N GLY A 446 -12.25 23.91 -17.72
CA GLY A 446 -11.11 22.99 -17.70
C GLY A 446 -11.16 22.08 -16.48
N PHE A 447 -10.79 20.80 -16.62
CA PHE A 447 -10.41 19.98 -15.48
C PHE A 447 -9.04 20.51 -15.02
N ARG A 448 -9.02 21.41 -14.02
CA ARG A 448 -7.76 21.96 -13.51
C ARG A 448 -7.02 20.89 -12.70
N GLY A 449 -5.75 20.67 -13.03
CA GLY A 449 -4.87 19.70 -12.35
C GLY A 449 -4.54 20.09 -10.91
N GLU A 450 -3.99 19.12 -10.18
CA GLU A 450 -3.52 19.26 -8.79
C GLU A 450 -2.63 20.50 -8.63
N GLY A 451 -3.09 21.51 -7.87
CA GLY A 451 -2.28 22.68 -7.51
C GLY A 451 -2.91 24.06 -7.69
N SER A 452 -4.14 24.20 -8.19
CA SER A 452 -4.83 25.51 -8.25
C SER A 452 -5.97 25.62 -7.22
N ALA A 453 -6.14 26.82 -6.65
CA ALA A 453 -7.12 27.11 -5.60
C ALA A 453 -8.53 26.57 -5.93
N LYS A 454 -9.09 25.78 -5.00
CA LYS A 454 -10.35 25.02 -5.13
C LYS A 454 -11.58 25.93 -5.35
N PRO A 455 -12.27 25.88 -6.49
CA PRO A 455 -13.72 25.83 -6.46
C PRO A 455 -14.12 24.48 -5.82
N THR A 456 -15.25 24.43 -5.10
CA THR A 456 -15.80 23.16 -4.59
C THR A 456 -16.01 22.17 -5.74
N GLU A 457 -15.52 20.94 -5.62
CA GLU A 457 -15.70 19.86 -6.63
C GLU A 457 -17.17 19.63 -7.02
N GLU A 458 -18.10 20.03 -6.14
CA GLU A 458 -19.56 19.99 -6.33
C GLU A 458 -20.04 20.94 -7.45
N THR A 459 -19.56 22.19 -7.50
CA THR A 459 -20.00 23.18 -8.50
C THR A 459 -19.62 22.80 -9.95
N ASP A 460 -18.46 22.14 -10.16
CA ASP A 460 -18.06 21.70 -11.51
C ASP A 460 -18.85 20.47 -11.99
N PHE A 461 -19.33 19.61 -11.09
CA PHE A 461 -20.20 18.49 -11.46
C PHE A 461 -21.59 18.95 -11.87
N ASP A 462 -22.23 19.82 -11.07
CA ASP A 462 -23.60 20.28 -11.29
C ASP A 462 -23.74 21.06 -12.61
N ASP A 463 -22.79 21.94 -12.92
CA ASP A 463 -22.77 22.70 -14.17
C ASP A 463 -22.62 21.78 -15.40
N ARG A 464 -21.76 20.77 -15.30
CA ARG A 464 -21.54 19.79 -16.39
C ARG A 464 -22.74 18.88 -16.59
N ILE A 465 -23.36 18.42 -15.51
CA ILE A 465 -24.45 17.44 -15.59
C ILE A 465 -25.76 18.07 -16.07
N ALA A 466 -26.00 19.35 -15.75
CA ALA A 466 -27.18 20.09 -16.21
C ALA A 466 -27.27 20.16 -17.75
N ALA A 467 -26.14 20.15 -18.45
CA ALA A 467 -26.10 20.10 -19.90
C ALA A 467 -26.43 18.71 -20.48
N ILE A 468 -26.37 17.64 -19.67
CA ILE A 468 -26.44 16.24 -20.12
C ILE A 468 -27.78 15.62 -19.73
N LEU A 469 -28.24 15.87 -18.49
CA LEU A 469 -29.43 15.28 -17.90
C LEU A 469 -30.33 16.38 -17.33
N PRO A 470 -31.67 16.26 -17.46
CA PRO A 470 -32.57 17.17 -16.77
C PRO A 470 -32.48 16.97 -15.25
N PRO A 471 -32.68 18.01 -14.43
CA PRO A 471 -32.68 17.89 -12.96
C PRO A 471 -33.70 16.87 -12.42
N SER A 472 -34.77 16.62 -13.17
CA SER A 472 -35.81 15.64 -12.85
C SER A 472 -35.44 14.19 -13.20
N HIS A 473 -34.25 13.92 -13.77
CA HIS A 473 -33.88 12.57 -14.18
C HIS A 473 -33.79 11.63 -12.95
N PRO A 474 -34.52 10.49 -12.93
CA PRO A 474 -34.67 9.66 -11.73
C PRO A 474 -33.35 9.04 -11.23
N ARG A 475 -32.37 8.84 -12.13
CA ARG A 475 -31.05 8.30 -11.79
C ARG A 475 -30.02 9.37 -11.39
N LEU A 476 -30.33 10.66 -11.53
CA LEU A 476 -29.37 11.74 -11.23
C LEU A 476 -28.91 11.74 -9.78
N PRO A 477 -29.78 11.57 -8.75
CA PRO A 477 -29.33 11.52 -7.36
C PRO A 477 -28.38 10.35 -7.08
N ALA A 478 -28.63 9.18 -7.68
CA ALA A 478 -27.75 8.03 -7.55
C ALA A 478 -26.41 8.26 -8.26
N LEU A 479 -26.42 8.89 -9.44
CA LEU A 479 -25.21 9.23 -10.20
C LEU A 479 -24.34 10.22 -9.44
N SER A 480 -24.92 11.30 -8.93
CA SER A 480 -24.21 12.30 -8.12
C SER A 480 -23.58 11.65 -6.88
N HIS A 481 -24.36 10.86 -6.13
CA HIS A 481 -23.85 10.18 -4.94
C HIS A 481 -22.68 9.24 -5.26
N LEU A 482 -22.81 8.39 -6.28
CA LEU A 482 -21.76 7.45 -6.66
C LEU A 482 -20.52 8.16 -7.23
N TYR A 483 -20.72 9.22 -8.01
CA TYR A 483 -19.64 10.05 -8.54
C TYR A 483 -18.81 10.63 -7.41
N HIS A 484 -19.42 11.33 -6.45
CA HIS A 484 -18.69 11.92 -5.33
C HIS A 484 -18.07 10.88 -4.41
N ALA A 485 -18.75 9.74 -4.18
CA ALA A 485 -18.23 8.68 -3.33
C ALA A 485 -16.99 7.99 -3.92
N VAL A 486 -16.87 7.90 -5.25
CA VAL A 486 -15.74 7.21 -5.89
C VAL A 486 -14.53 8.13 -6.16
N LEU A 487 -14.72 9.45 -6.18
CA LEU A 487 -13.64 10.40 -6.48
C LEU A 487 -12.43 10.21 -5.55
N GLY A 488 -11.24 10.19 -6.15
CA GLY A 488 -9.99 10.04 -5.42
C GLY A 488 -9.73 8.63 -4.86
N LEU A 489 -10.68 7.70 -4.96
CA LEU A 489 -10.44 6.31 -4.57
C LEU A 489 -9.44 5.63 -5.52
N PRO A 490 -8.63 4.68 -5.01
CA PRO A 490 -7.73 3.89 -5.83
C PRO A 490 -8.49 3.04 -6.86
N ARG A 491 -8.07 3.09 -8.13
CA ARG A 491 -8.69 2.38 -9.27
C ARG A 491 -7.86 1.18 -9.72
N HIS A 492 -6.55 1.37 -9.87
CA HIS A 492 -5.59 0.32 -10.22
C HIS A 492 -4.16 0.80 -9.91
N LEU A 493 -3.21 -0.13 -9.94
CA LEU A 493 -1.78 0.17 -9.86
C LEU A 493 -1.25 0.50 -11.26
N GLY A 494 -0.40 1.52 -11.33
CA GLY A 494 0.45 1.84 -12.46
C GLY A 494 1.91 1.85 -12.04
N GLN A 495 2.81 1.94 -13.01
CA GLN A 495 4.23 2.12 -12.76
C GLN A 495 4.55 3.61 -12.70
N HIS A 496 5.30 4.06 -11.70
CA HIS A 496 5.77 5.43 -11.66
C HIS A 496 6.74 5.65 -12.81
N SER A 497 6.59 6.77 -13.51
CA SER A 497 7.49 7.19 -14.59
C SER A 497 8.91 7.51 -14.12
N GLY A 498 9.22 7.40 -12.82
CA GLY A 498 10.06 8.34 -12.08
C GLY A 498 10.96 7.68 -11.03
N GLY A 499 10.32 7.20 -9.96
CA GLY A 499 11.04 6.68 -8.80
C GLY A 499 11.49 5.24 -8.97
N MET A 500 12.72 4.96 -8.55
CA MET A 500 13.23 3.61 -8.30
C MET A 500 13.55 3.48 -6.83
N ILE A 501 13.39 2.27 -6.30
CA ILE A 501 13.84 1.89 -4.96
C ILE A 501 15.02 0.93 -5.13
N VAL A 502 16.05 1.14 -4.30
CA VAL A 502 17.18 0.21 -4.14
C VAL A 502 17.26 -0.16 -2.66
N CYS A 503 17.48 -1.45 -2.37
CA CYS A 503 17.61 -1.99 -1.02
C CYS A 503 18.60 -3.18 -0.98
N ASP A 504 18.96 -3.62 0.22
CA ASP A 504 19.80 -4.80 0.48
C ASP A 504 19.00 -6.10 0.72
#